data_AF-A0A962HZF4-F1
#
_entry.id   AF-A0A962HZF4-F1
#
_cell.length_a   1.000
_cell.length_b   1.000
_cell.length_c   1.000
_cell.angle_alpha   90.00
_cell.angle_beta   90.00
_cell.angle_gamma   90.00
#
_symmetry.space_group_name_H-M   'P 1'
#
loop_
_entity.id
_entity.type
_entity.pdbx_description
1 polymer ?
#
loop_
_entity_poly.entity_id
_entity_poly.type
_entity_poly.pdbx_seq_one_letter_code
_entity_poly.pdbx_strand_id
1 'polypeptide(L)'
;MSDEAKRLKKRRTMEQVRSVEQILRQWDPWGLLPGELAPRDEYDGHALQIVSMLAHGCSVASLTEHLASLRLSGTAGSADPASDMAAAQAILDAFDPLGRSAE
;
A
#
# COMPACT_ATOMS: atom_id res chain seq x y z
N MET A 1 -17.93 -16.84 -14.73
CA MET A 1 -16.62 -16.25 -15.07
C MET A 1 -15.69 -17.35 -15.58
N SER A 2 -15.04 -17.15 -16.73
CA SER A 2 -14.01 -18.04 -17.26
C SER A 2 -12.78 -18.10 -16.33
N ASP A 3 -12.05 -19.20 -16.31
CA ASP A 3 -10.82 -19.35 -15.53
C ASP A 3 -9.71 -18.37 -15.96
N GLU A 4 -9.72 -17.97 -17.23
CA GLU A 4 -8.83 -16.92 -17.73
C GLU A 4 -9.10 -15.56 -17.08
N ALA A 5 -10.38 -15.19 -16.93
CA ALA A 5 -10.77 -13.96 -16.26
C ALA A 5 -10.37 -13.95 -14.78
N LYS A 6 -10.48 -15.09 -14.10
CA LYS A 6 -10.02 -15.24 -12.70
C LYS A 6 -8.50 -15.05 -12.59
N ARG A 7 -7.73 -15.66 -13.49
CA ARG A 7 -6.26 -15.56 -13.51
C ARG A 7 -5.81 -14.12 -13.78
N LEU A 8 -6.46 -13.44 -14.73
CA LEU A 8 -6.17 -12.04 -15.05
C LEU A 8 -6.47 -11.12 -13.86
N LYS A 9 -7.63 -11.31 -13.21
CA LYS A 9 -7.99 -10.55 -12.00
C LYS A 9 -6.96 -10.77 -10.89
N LYS A 10 -6.57 -12.03 -10.63
CA LYS A 10 -5.56 -12.36 -9.62
C LYS A 10 -4.22 -11.69 -9.92
N ARG A 11 -3.75 -11.74 -11.18
CA ARG A 11 -2.48 -11.11 -11.58
C ARG A 11 -2.50 -9.60 -11.35
N ARG A 12 -3.57 -8.92 -11.76
CA ARG A 12 -3.73 -7.47 -11.53
C ARG A 12 -3.73 -7.11 -10.05
N THR A 13 -4.46 -7.87 -9.22
CA THR A 13 -4.45 -7.64 -7.77
C THR A 13 -3.03 -7.81 -7.21
N MET A 14 -2.27 -8.81 -7.66
CA MET A 14 -0.89 -8.97 -7.21
C MET A 14 0.04 -7.84 -7.70
N GLU A 15 -0.18 -7.28 -8.88
CA GLU A 15 0.57 -6.10 -9.37
C GLU A 15 0.27 -4.85 -8.54
N GLN A 16 -1.00 -4.65 -8.15
CA GLN A 16 -1.41 -3.58 -7.24
C GLN A 16 -0.76 -3.74 -5.87
N VAL A 17 -0.80 -4.96 -5.29
CA VAL A 17 -0.17 -5.26 -4.01
C VAL A 17 1.33 -4.94 -4.04
N ARG A 18 2.05 -5.37 -5.07
CA ARG A 18 3.48 -5.07 -5.23
C ARG A 18 3.78 -3.57 -5.33
N SER A 19 2.93 -2.81 -6.01
CA SER A 19 3.08 -1.36 -6.12
C SER A 19 2.91 -0.69 -4.76
N VAL A 20 1.90 -1.12 -4.00
CA VAL A 20 1.68 -0.64 -2.63
C VAL A 20 2.82 -1.03 -1.69
N GLU A 21 3.31 -2.28 -1.75
CA GLU A 21 4.49 -2.72 -0.98
C GLU A 21 5.70 -1.81 -1.22
N GLN A 22 5.98 -1.47 -2.48
CA GLN A 22 7.11 -0.62 -2.83
C GLN A 22 6.97 0.78 -2.21
N ILE A 23 5.77 1.35 -2.21
CA ILE A 23 5.51 2.66 -1.62
C ILE A 23 5.64 2.60 -0.09
N LEU A 24 5.11 1.55 0.55
CA LEU A 24 5.26 1.35 2.01
C LEU A 24 6.74 1.23 2.42
N ARG A 25 7.56 0.53 1.61
CA ARG A 25 9.01 0.43 1.85
C ARG A 25 9.75 1.76 1.68
N GLN A 26 9.25 2.68 0.86
CA GLN A 26 9.82 4.04 0.72
C GLN A 26 9.36 4.97 1.85
N TRP A 27 8.14 4.78 2.33
CA TRP A 27 7.59 5.53 3.45
C TRP A 27 8.27 5.18 4.78
N ASP A 28 8.59 3.89 5.01
CA ASP A 28 9.38 3.35 6.14
C ASP A 28 9.24 4.14 7.45
N PRO A 29 8.04 4.16 8.07
CA PRO A 29 7.75 4.98 9.25
C PRO A 29 8.53 4.55 10.50
N TRP A 30 9.18 3.39 10.44
CA TRP A 30 9.88 2.76 11.55
C TRP A 30 11.39 2.70 11.33
N GLY A 31 11.89 3.15 10.18
CA GLY A 31 13.31 3.10 9.83
C GLY A 31 13.85 1.66 9.80
N LEU A 32 13.02 0.70 9.38
CA LEU A 32 13.39 -0.71 9.31
C LEU A 32 14.41 -0.98 8.22
N LEU A 33 14.57 -0.08 7.24
CA LEU A 33 15.40 -0.27 6.05
C LEU A 33 15.15 -1.66 5.43
N PRO A 34 13.94 -1.92 4.89
CA PRO A 34 13.54 -3.25 4.45
C PRO A 34 14.44 -3.79 3.33
N GLY A 35 15.01 -4.97 3.54
CA GLY A 35 15.99 -5.57 2.62
C GLY A 35 17.44 -5.15 2.87
N GLU A 36 17.68 -4.25 3.84
CA GLU A 36 19.01 -3.92 4.37
C GLU A 36 19.15 -4.37 5.83
N LEU A 37 18.26 -3.93 6.73
CA LEU A 37 18.28 -4.25 8.16
C LEU A 37 17.11 -5.11 8.64
N ALA A 38 15.97 -5.06 7.96
CA ALA A 38 14.78 -5.87 8.26
C ALA A 38 14.37 -6.77 7.08
N PRO A 39 13.58 -7.84 7.34
CA PRO A 39 12.95 -8.62 6.28
C PRO A 39 12.14 -7.73 5.33
N ARG A 40 12.13 -8.07 4.03
CA ARG A 40 11.42 -7.28 3.00
C ARG A 40 9.89 -7.33 3.14
N ASP A 41 9.40 -8.31 3.88
CA ASP A 41 8.00 -8.70 4.00
C ASP A 41 7.27 -8.07 5.19
N GLU A 42 7.95 -7.26 6.00
CA GLU A 42 7.33 -6.54 7.14
C GLU A 42 6.11 -5.69 6.74
N TYR A 43 6.05 -5.24 5.48
CA TYR A 43 4.94 -4.44 4.95
C TYR A 43 3.96 -5.22 4.07
N ASP A 44 4.24 -6.49 3.73
CA ASP A 44 3.45 -7.27 2.79
C ASP A 44 2.02 -7.52 3.32
N GLY A 45 1.88 -7.72 4.63
CA GLY A 45 0.59 -7.87 5.30
C GLY A 45 -0.28 -6.61 5.22
N HIS A 46 0.34 -5.43 5.27
CA HIS A 46 -0.36 -4.15 5.20
C HIS A 46 -0.76 -3.79 3.76
N ALA A 47 0.06 -4.15 2.77
CA ALA A 47 -0.25 -3.89 1.37
C ALA A 47 -1.55 -4.57 0.91
N LEU A 48 -1.78 -5.83 1.32
CA LEU A 48 -3.03 -6.54 1.02
C LEU A 48 -4.26 -5.84 1.63
N GLN A 49 -4.16 -5.38 2.88
CA GLN A 49 -5.24 -4.67 3.54
C GLN A 49 -5.54 -3.34 2.85
N ILE A 50 -4.52 -2.57 2.49
CA ILE A 50 -4.66 -1.28 1.81
C ILE A 50 -5.28 -1.47 0.42
N VAL A 51 -4.84 -2.45 -0.37
CA VAL A 51 -5.45 -2.78 -1.67
C VAL A 51 -6.93 -3.13 -1.51
N SER A 52 -7.28 -3.89 -0.47
CA SER A 52 -8.68 -4.17 -0.14
C SER A 52 -9.46 -2.89 0.17
N MET A 53 -8.92 -1.98 1.00
CA MET A 53 -9.55 -0.70 1.30
C MET A 53 -9.81 0.13 0.04
N LEU A 54 -8.80 0.25 -0.83
CA LEU A 54 -8.90 1.02 -2.09
C LEU A 54 -9.91 0.42 -3.06
N ALA A 55 -9.99 -0.92 -3.14
CA ALA A 55 -10.99 -1.61 -3.95
C ALA A 55 -12.44 -1.33 -3.50
N HIS A 56 -12.65 -0.90 -2.26
CA HIS A 56 -13.95 -0.49 -1.72
C HIS A 56 -14.17 1.04 -1.74
N GLY A 57 -13.30 1.80 -2.44
CA GLY A 57 -13.45 3.24 -2.60
C GLY A 57 -12.92 4.07 -1.43
N CYS A 58 -11.90 3.57 -0.73
CA CYS A 58 -11.24 4.32 0.35
C CYS A 58 -10.73 5.69 -0.14
N SER A 59 -11.04 6.73 0.64
CA SER A 59 -10.57 8.09 0.36
C SER A 59 -9.11 8.28 0.79
N VAL A 60 -8.42 9.28 0.23
CA VAL A 60 -7.06 9.64 0.67
C VAL A 60 -7.00 10.00 2.15
N ALA A 61 -8.04 10.64 2.70
CA ALA A 61 -8.12 10.98 4.11
C ALA A 61 -8.19 9.71 4.99
N SER A 62 -9.07 8.78 4.64
CA SER A 62 -9.20 7.50 5.36
C SER A 62 -7.94 6.64 5.26
N LEU A 63 -7.25 6.67 4.11
CA LEU A 63 -5.97 5.98 3.96
C LEU A 63 -4.86 6.66 4.79
N THR A 64 -4.83 8.00 4.83
CA THR A 64 -3.88 8.75 5.65
C THR A 64 -4.06 8.42 7.14
N GLU A 65 -5.29 8.36 7.63
CA GLU A 65 -5.59 7.95 9.01
C GLU A 65 -5.14 6.51 9.29
N HIS A 66 -5.33 5.60 8.33
CA HIS A 66 -4.87 4.22 8.45
C HIS A 66 -3.34 4.13 8.53
N LEU A 67 -2.61 4.88 7.69
CA LEU A 67 -1.15 4.95 7.72
C LEU A 67 -0.63 5.59 9.01
N ALA A 68 -1.28 6.65 9.51
CA ALA A 68 -0.95 7.24 10.79
C ALA A 68 -1.12 6.23 11.94
N SER A 69 -2.21 5.46 11.94
CA SER A 69 -2.43 4.38 12.91
C SER A 69 -1.37 3.29 12.79
N LEU A 70 -0.96 2.93 11.57
CA LEU A 70 0.07 1.93 11.32
C LEU A 70 1.42 2.40 11.85
N ARG A 71 1.83 3.63 11.54
CA ARG A 71 3.06 4.24 12.09
C ARG A 71 3.11 4.14 13.61
N LEU A 72 2.01 4.45 14.29
CA LEU A 72 1.93 4.44 15.75
C LEU A 72 1.82 3.03 16.36
N SER A 73 1.51 2.00 15.56
CA SER A 73 1.51 0.62 16.07
C SER A 73 2.91 0.02 16.21
N GLY A 74 3.92 0.60 15.54
CA GLY A 74 5.31 0.21 15.72
C GLY A 74 5.99 0.96 16.87
N THR A 75 7.00 0.35 17.47
CA THR A 75 7.68 0.85 18.67
C THR A 75 8.54 2.10 18.44
N ALA A 76 8.79 2.49 17.19
CA ALA A 76 9.69 3.58 16.82
C ALA A 76 9.02 4.76 16.08
N GLY A 77 7.72 4.67 15.76
CA GLY A 77 7.05 5.68 14.93
C GLY A 77 6.67 6.94 15.71
N SER A 78 7.25 8.09 15.37
CA SER A 78 6.73 9.41 15.78
C SER A 78 5.75 9.93 14.75
N ALA A 79 4.65 10.56 15.18
CA ALA A 79 3.64 11.13 14.29
C ALA A 79 4.26 12.05 13.23
N ASP A 80 3.94 11.79 11.97
CA ASP A 80 4.35 12.63 10.83
C ASP A 80 3.21 12.68 9.79
N PRO A 81 2.20 13.53 10.03
CA PRO A 81 1.01 13.60 9.17
C PRO A 81 1.33 13.98 7.72
N ALA A 82 2.43 14.72 7.49
CA ALA A 82 2.83 15.14 6.15
C ALA A 82 3.37 13.93 5.36
N SER A 83 4.22 13.12 5.98
CA SER A 83 4.71 11.87 5.39
C SER A 83 3.58 10.87 5.15
N ASP A 84 2.65 10.74 6.10
CA ASP A 84 1.51 9.83 5.99
C ASP A 84 0.57 10.21 4.84
N MET A 85 0.30 11.51 4.68
CA MET A 85 -0.52 12.01 3.57
C MET A 85 0.18 11.85 2.22
N ALA A 86 1.50 12.09 2.15
CA ALA A 86 2.28 11.91 0.93
C ALA A 86 2.28 10.43 0.49
N ALA A 87 2.45 9.50 1.43
CA ALA A 87 2.38 8.07 1.17
C ALA A 87 0.96 7.64 0.72
N ALA A 88 -0.09 8.14 1.38
CA ALA A 88 -1.46 7.86 1.00
C ALA A 88 -1.78 8.34 -0.43
N GLN A 89 -1.31 9.54 -0.81
CA GLN A 89 -1.48 10.07 -2.16
C GLN A 89 -0.74 9.22 -3.19
N ALA A 90 0.53 8.88 -2.93
CA ALA A 90 1.32 8.03 -3.82
C ALA A 90 0.68 6.65 -4.03
N ILE A 91 0.11 6.06 -2.97
CA ILE A 91 -0.63 4.80 -3.06
C ILE A 91 -1.88 4.95 -3.93
N LEU A 92 -2.64 6.05 -3.77
CA LEU A 92 -3.83 6.31 -4.57
C LEU A 92 -3.48 6.51 -6.06
N ASP A 93 -2.42 7.26 -6.34
CA ASP A 93 -1.96 7.54 -7.71
C ASP A 93 -1.47 6.26 -8.41
N ALA A 94 -0.84 5.35 -7.66
CA ALA A 94 -0.41 4.04 -8.16
C ALA A 94 -1.55 3.00 -8.24
N PHE A 95 -2.67 3.25 -7.55
CA PHE A 95 -3.81 2.34 -7.54
C PHE A 95 -4.74 2.65 -8.70
N ASP A 96 -4.73 1.78 -9.70
CA ASP A 96 -5.68 1.84 -10.80
C ASP A 96 -6.92 0.95 -10.50
N PRO A 97 -8.07 1.52 -10.12
CA PRO A 97 -9.29 0.75 -9.83
C PRO A 97 -9.92 0.12 -11.07
N LEU A 98 -9.56 0.57 -12.29
CA LEU A 98 -10.25 0.22 -13.54
C LEU A 98 -9.37 -0.55 -14.52
N GLY A 99 -8.08 -0.68 -14.27
CA GLY A 99 -7.15 -1.40 -15.15
C GLY A 99 -6.98 -0.72 -16.51
N ARG A 100 -6.96 0.62 -16.55
CA ARG A 100 -6.51 1.38 -17.71
C ARG A 100 -4.99 1.32 -17.73
N SER A 101 -4.46 0.41 -18.53
CA SER A 101 -3.06 0.46 -18.95
C SER A 101 -2.79 1.88 -19.44
N ALA A 102 -1.81 2.55 -18.85
CA ALA A 102 -1.24 3.77 -19.43
C ALA A 102 -0.84 3.42 -20.87
N GLU A 103 -1.44 4.11 -21.83
CA GLU A 103 -1.08 4.06 -23.25
C GLU A 103 0.33 4.61 -23.48
#